data_AF-A0A2N0WRQ3-F1
#
_entry.id   AF-A0A2N0WRQ3-F1
#
_cell.length_a   1.000
_cell.length_b   1.000
_cell.length_c   1.000
_cell.angle_alpha   90.00
_cell.angle_beta   90.00
_cell.angle_gamma   90.00
#
_symmetry.space_group_name_H-M   'P 1'
#
loop_
_entity.id
_entity.type
_entity.pdbx_description
1 polymer ?
#
loop_
_entity_poly.entity_id
_entity_poly.type
_entity_poly.pdbx_seq_one_letter_code
_entity_poly.pdbx_strand_id
1 'polypeptide(L)'
;MDFLHHIDEYGVKNYKTRYLALMVMVVIYCVIAVGAGLLIHFESANPDANIHSYAQAFWVLIMASSTIGFGDFYPTTTGGYVIVTLMFYIGVGMMGYIGALIASKIMGFSDTNVKNRELRHQNAAILEELQAMRKELAQQRTVNSD
;
A
#
# COMPACT_ATOMS: atom_id res chain seq x y z
N MET A 1 -1.24 21.56 8.15
CA MET A 1 -0.61 20.22 8.01
C MET A 1 -1.70 19.20 7.67
N ASP A 2 -2.52 19.47 6.64
CA ASP A 2 -3.73 18.67 6.27
C ASP A 2 -3.59 17.94 4.93
N PHE A 3 -2.39 17.87 4.38
CA PHE A 3 -2.21 17.41 3.00
C PHE A 3 -2.27 15.87 2.84
N LEU A 4 -2.11 15.11 3.92
CA LEU A 4 -1.89 13.66 3.85
C LEU A 4 -3.08 12.80 4.32
N HIS A 5 -3.90 13.27 5.27
CA HIS A 5 -5.00 12.49 5.85
C HIS A 5 -6.24 13.36 6.01
N HIS A 6 -7.41 12.84 5.60
CA HIS A 6 -8.68 13.34 6.09
C HIS A 6 -9.09 12.44 7.25
N ILE A 7 -9.38 13.06 8.39
CA ILE A 7 -9.94 12.35 9.54
C ILE A 7 -11.45 12.29 9.29
N ASP A 8 -11.99 11.09 9.08
CA ASP A 8 -13.44 10.91 9.00
C ASP A 8 -14.10 11.17 10.36
N GLU A 9 -15.42 11.39 10.38
CA GLU A 9 -16.24 11.67 11.58
C GLU A 9 -16.09 10.62 12.72
N TYR A 10 -15.45 9.48 12.41
CA TYR A 10 -15.17 8.35 13.31
C TYR A 10 -13.68 8.22 13.71
N GLY A 11 -12.82 9.20 13.43
CA GLY A 11 -11.40 9.19 13.84
C GLY A 11 -10.48 8.31 12.99
N VAL A 12 -10.99 7.74 11.88
CA VAL A 12 -10.21 6.89 10.97
C VAL A 12 -9.45 7.77 9.98
N LYS A 13 -8.11 7.68 9.99
CA LYS A 13 -7.23 8.38 9.03
C LYS A 13 -7.35 7.73 7.66
N ASN A 14 -8.10 8.34 6.75
CA ASN A 14 -8.18 7.89 5.37
C ASN A 14 -7.00 8.47 4.57
N TYR A 15 -5.94 7.67 4.44
CA TYR A 15 -4.86 7.91 3.49
C TYR A 15 -5.47 7.78 2.09
N LYS A 16 -5.46 8.86 1.29
CA LYS A 16 -5.84 8.75 -0.12
C LYS A 16 -4.86 7.78 -0.78
N THR A 17 -5.29 6.54 -1.07
CA THR A 17 -4.46 5.44 -1.59
C THR A 17 -3.59 5.85 -2.79
N ARG A 18 -4.09 6.78 -3.62
CA ARG A 18 -3.33 7.44 -4.70
C ARG A 18 -2.06 8.18 -4.24
N TYR A 19 -2.11 8.92 -3.14
CA TYR A 19 -0.94 9.64 -2.61
C TYR A 19 0.06 8.68 -1.98
N LEU A 20 -0.43 7.63 -1.30
CA LEU A 20 0.43 6.59 -0.74
C LEU A 20 1.18 5.85 -1.87
N ALA A 21 0.49 5.50 -2.96
CA ALA A 21 1.11 4.88 -4.13
C ALA A 21 2.14 5.79 -4.81
N LEU A 22 1.84 7.09 -4.98
CA LEU A 22 2.78 8.07 -5.52
C LEU A 22 4.01 8.24 -4.62
N MET A 23 3.83 8.31 -3.30
CA MET A 23 4.93 8.41 -2.35
C MET A 23 5.85 7.19 -2.43
N VAL A 24 5.29 5.98 -2.47
CA VAL A 24 6.08 4.74 -2.64
C VAL A 24 6.86 4.76 -3.96
N MET A 25 6.25 5.23 -5.05
CA MET A 25 6.91 5.38 -6.35
C MET A 25 8.09 6.36 -6.28
N VAL A 26 7.91 7.53 -5.64
CA VAL A 26 9.01 8.50 -5.49
C VAL A 26 10.14 7.93 -4.65
N VAL A 27 9.82 7.27 -3.53
CA VAL A 27 10.81 6.65 -2.66
C VAL A 27 11.62 5.59 -3.40
N ILE A 28 10.98 4.71 -4.18
CA ILE A 28 11.73 3.67 -4.92
C ILE A 28 12.65 4.30 -5.99
N TYR A 29 12.18 5.31 -6.73
CA TYR A 29 13.03 6.00 -7.70
C TYR A 29 14.22 6.71 -7.03
N CYS A 30 14.04 7.29 -5.84
CA CYS A 30 15.14 7.83 -5.05
C CYS A 30 16.13 6.74 -4.62
N VAL A 31 15.65 5.57 -4.16
CA VAL A 31 16.50 4.44 -3.76
C VAL A 31 17.29 3.91 -4.97
N ILE A 32 16.65 3.79 -6.14
CA ILE A 32 17.32 3.38 -7.39
C ILE A 32 18.39 4.42 -7.77
N ALA A 33 18.10 5.71 -7.69
CA ALA A 33 19.07 6.76 -8.01
C ALA A 33 20.31 6.73 -7.10
N VAL A 34 20.11 6.63 -5.79
CA VAL A 34 21.20 6.51 -4.82
C VAL A 34 21.97 5.20 -5.02
N GLY A 35 21.25 4.09 -5.20
CA GLY A 35 21.86 2.79 -5.48
C GLY A 35 22.68 2.79 -6.75
N ALA A 36 22.27 3.49 -7.80
CA ALA A 36 22.99 3.57 -9.08
C ALA A 36 24.32 4.30 -8.92
N GLY A 37 24.35 5.36 -8.11
CA GLY A 37 25.57 6.08 -7.75
C GLY A 37 26.55 5.20 -6.95
N LEU A 38 26.04 4.41 -6.02
CA LEU A 38 26.87 3.44 -5.27
C LEU A 38 27.37 2.31 -6.17
N LEU A 39 26.50 1.77 -7.04
CA LEU A 39 26.82 0.68 -7.93
C LEU A 39 27.96 1.07 -8.89
N ILE A 40 27.87 2.24 -9.53
CA ILE A 40 28.95 2.71 -10.40
C ILE A 40 30.24 2.98 -9.63
N HIS A 41 30.15 3.47 -8.38
CA HIS A 41 31.33 3.71 -7.54
C HIS A 41 32.09 2.41 -7.23
N PHE A 42 31.37 1.33 -6.90
CA PHE A 42 32.00 0.02 -6.66
C PHE A 42 32.50 -0.61 -7.96
N GLU A 43 31.72 -0.57 -9.03
CA GLU A 43 32.11 -1.16 -10.32
C GLU A 43 33.30 -0.41 -10.97
N SER A 44 33.46 0.89 -10.73
CA SER A 44 34.62 1.65 -11.21
C SER A 44 35.96 1.17 -10.64
N ALA A 45 35.95 0.38 -9.57
CA ALA A 45 37.16 -0.22 -9.00
C ALA A 45 37.65 -1.44 -9.79
N ASN A 46 36.82 -2.02 -10.66
CA ASN A 46 37.18 -3.20 -11.46
C ASN A 46 37.35 -2.81 -12.95
N PRO A 47 38.55 -2.99 -13.54
CA PRO A 47 38.78 -2.74 -14.97
C PRO A 47 37.92 -3.60 -15.90
N ASP A 48 37.52 -4.79 -15.46
CA ASP A 48 36.68 -5.73 -16.21
C ASP A 48 35.17 -5.54 -15.91
N ALA A 49 34.78 -4.43 -15.28
CA ALA A 49 33.38 -4.16 -14.98
C ALA A 49 32.56 -4.00 -16.26
N ASN A 50 31.35 -4.56 -16.28
CA ASN A 50 30.41 -4.42 -17.40
C ASN A 50 29.60 -3.11 -17.31
N ILE A 51 29.59 -2.45 -16.15
CA ILE A 51 28.81 -1.23 -15.90
C ILE A 51 29.75 -0.02 -15.92
N HIS A 52 29.68 0.80 -16.96
CA HIS A 52 30.60 1.93 -17.17
C HIS A 52 29.96 3.31 -17.01
N SER A 53 28.64 3.38 -16.91
CA SER A 53 27.93 4.66 -16.76
C SER A 53 26.83 4.61 -15.72
N TYR A 54 26.51 5.76 -15.14
CA TYR A 54 25.39 5.90 -14.20
C TYR A 54 24.06 5.48 -14.84
N ALA A 55 23.84 5.76 -16.13
CA ALA A 55 22.63 5.37 -16.84
C ALA A 55 22.48 3.84 -16.91
N GLN A 56 23.58 3.11 -17.15
CA GLN A 56 23.58 1.64 -17.13
C GLN A 56 23.35 1.10 -15.72
N ALA A 57 23.99 1.68 -14.70
CA ALA A 57 23.76 1.30 -13.30
C ALA A 57 22.29 1.51 -12.88
N PHE A 58 21.70 2.64 -13.28
CA PHE A 58 20.30 2.96 -13.03
C PHE A 58 19.36 1.98 -13.74
N TRP A 59 19.66 1.63 -14.99
CA TRP A 59 18.93 0.61 -15.75
C TRP A 59 18.97 -0.76 -15.07
N VAL A 60 20.14 -1.23 -14.63
CA VAL A 60 20.29 -2.50 -13.88
C VAL A 60 19.40 -2.51 -12.65
N LEU A 61 19.38 -1.42 -11.90
CA LEU A 61 18.59 -1.34 -10.67
C LEU A 61 17.08 -1.24 -10.92
N ILE A 62 16.64 -0.57 -11.99
CA ILE A 62 15.24 -0.64 -12.44
C ILE A 62 14.88 -2.09 -12.75
N MET A 63 15.71 -2.78 -13.52
CA MET A 63 15.48 -4.16 -13.94
C MET A 63 15.49 -5.15 -12.78
N ALA A 64 16.33 -4.91 -11.77
CA ALA A 64 16.35 -5.68 -10.54
C ALA A 64 15.09 -5.42 -9.69
N SER A 65 14.66 -4.16 -9.57
CA SER A 65 13.46 -3.79 -8.81
C SER A 65 12.17 -4.37 -9.41
N SER A 66 12.11 -4.48 -10.74
CA SER A 66 10.97 -5.08 -11.45
C SER A 66 11.04 -6.61 -11.52
N THR A 67 12.13 -7.22 -11.04
CA THR A 67 12.42 -8.66 -11.12
C THR A 67 12.55 -9.22 -12.54
N ILE A 68 12.74 -8.37 -13.56
CA ILE A 68 12.89 -8.79 -14.97
C ILE A 68 14.32 -9.28 -15.25
N GLY A 69 15.33 -8.47 -14.93
CA GLY A 69 16.76 -8.82 -15.06
C GLY A 69 17.20 -9.39 -16.42
N PHE A 70 17.25 -8.56 -17.49
CA PHE A 70 17.72 -9.02 -18.82
C PHE A 70 19.16 -9.55 -18.83
N GLY A 71 20.00 -9.11 -17.89
CA GLY A 71 21.40 -9.56 -17.78
C GLY A 71 22.34 -8.96 -18.82
N ASP A 72 21.89 -7.91 -19.53
CA ASP A 72 22.72 -7.09 -20.42
C ASP A 72 23.86 -6.42 -19.66
N PHE A 73 23.57 -5.93 -18.46
CA PHE A 73 24.53 -5.36 -17.53
C PHE A 73 24.44 -6.09 -16.19
N TYR A 74 25.59 -6.44 -15.61
CA TYR A 74 25.67 -7.16 -14.33
C TYR A 74 26.84 -6.66 -13.50
N PRO A 75 26.70 -6.63 -12.15
CA PRO A 75 27.81 -6.29 -11.28
C PRO A 75 28.87 -7.39 -11.36
N THR A 76 30.13 -6.97 -11.34
CA THR A 76 31.30 -7.86 -11.29
C THR A 76 32.00 -7.80 -9.93
N THR A 77 31.67 -6.78 -9.14
CA THR A 77 32.28 -6.54 -7.83
C THR A 77 31.43 -7.09 -6.70
N THR A 78 32.08 -7.49 -5.60
CA THR A 78 31.38 -7.93 -4.38
C THR A 78 30.41 -6.88 -3.86
N GLY A 79 30.79 -5.59 -3.91
CA GLY A 79 29.92 -4.47 -3.52
C GLY A 79 28.70 -4.34 -4.43
N GLY A 80 28.89 -4.47 -5.74
CA GLY A 80 27.78 -4.43 -6.71
C GLY A 80 26.78 -5.57 -6.51
N TYR A 81 27.25 -6.79 -6.23
CA TYR A 81 26.36 -7.92 -5.91
C TYR A 81 25.48 -7.62 -4.69
N VAL A 82 26.05 -7.09 -3.61
CA VAL A 82 25.28 -6.74 -2.41
C VAL A 82 24.18 -5.72 -2.72
N ILE A 83 24.50 -4.68 -3.50
CA ILE A 83 23.53 -3.63 -3.87
C ILE A 83 22.38 -4.22 -4.70
N VAL A 84 22.69 -5.02 -5.71
CA VAL A 84 21.67 -5.63 -6.58
C VAL A 84 20.83 -6.65 -5.79
N THR A 85 21.43 -7.44 -4.91
CA THR A 85 20.70 -8.36 -4.02
C THR A 85 19.72 -7.63 -3.11
N LEU A 86 20.14 -6.51 -2.49
CA LEU A 86 19.24 -5.69 -1.69
C LEU A 86 18.08 -5.15 -2.53
N MET A 87 18.35 -4.74 -3.77
CA MET A 87 17.32 -4.26 -4.70
C MET A 87 16.28 -5.34 -5.03
N PHE A 88 16.67 -6.61 -5.14
CA PHE A 88 15.70 -7.70 -5.35
C PHE A 88 14.70 -7.84 -4.20
N TYR A 89 15.17 -7.78 -2.95
CA TYR A 89 14.26 -7.83 -1.79
C TYR A 89 13.27 -6.67 -1.78
N ILE A 90 13.74 -5.47 -2.13
CA ILE A 90 12.90 -4.27 -2.22
C ILE A 90 11.87 -4.44 -3.36
N GLY A 91 12.31 -4.91 -4.53
CA GLY A 91 11.47 -5.13 -5.70
C GLY A 91 10.33 -6.13 -5.44
N VAL A 92 10.64 -7.27 -4.83
CA VAL A 92 9.64 -8.28 -4.45
C VAL A 92 8.63 -7.71 -3.46
N GLY A 93 9.10 -6.96 -2.45
CA GLY A 93 8.21 -6.28 -1.50
C GLY A 93 7.26 -5.30 -2.18
N MET A 94 7.74 -4.55 -3.17
CA MET A 94 6.93 -3.62 -3.96
C MET A 94 5.87 -4.34 -4.78
N MET A 95 6.22 -5.43 -5.47
CA MET A 95 5.24 -6.22 -6.22
C MET A 95 4.17 -6.83 -5.32
N GLY A 96 4.55 -7.31 -4.14
CA GLY A 96 3.60 -7.78 -3.12
C GLY A 96 2.65 -6.67 -2.66
N TYR A 97 3.15 -5.46 -2.45
CA TYR A 97 2.33 -4.30 -2.09
C TYR A 97 1.35 -3.90 -3.19
N ILE A 98 1.79 -3.86 -4.46
CA ILE A 98 0.90 -3.58 -5.61
C ILE A 98 -0.19 -4.66 -5.71
N GLY A 99 0.18 -5.93 -5.54
CA GLY A 99 -0.78 -7.04 -5.48
C GLY A 99 -1.82 -6.86 -4.37
N ALA A 100 -1.38 -6.48 -3.16
CA ALA A 100 -2.26 -6.20 -2.03
C ALA A 100 -3.22 -5.03 -2.30
N LEU A 101 -2.75 -3.96 -2.93
CA LEU A 101 -3.60 -2.82 -3.32
C LEU A 101 -4.68 -3.20 -4.34
N ILE A 102 -4.35 -4.06 -5.30
CA ILE A 102 -5.32 -4.56 -6.28
C ILE A 102 -6.34 -5.47 -5.58
N ALA A 103 -5.86 -6.42 -4.77
CA ALA A 103 -6.71 -7.32 -4.00
C ALA A 103 -7.65 -6.55 -3.07
N SER A 104 -7.17 -5.53 -2.36
CA SER A 104 -7.99 -4.71 -1.47
C SER A 104 -9.06 -3.93 -2.23
N LYS A 105 -8.77 -3.49 -3.46
CA LYS A 105 -9.76 -2.80 -4.30
C LYS A 105 -10.83 -3.75 -4.82
N ILE A 106 -10.45 -4.97 -5.23
CA ILE A 106 -11.38 -5.99 -5.70
C ILE A 106 -12.27 -6.48 -4.54
N MET A 107 -11.67 -6.85 -3.40
CA MET A 107 -12.39 -7.29 -2.21
C MET A 107 -13.24 -6.16 -1.61
N GLY A 108 -12.70 -4.94 -1.54
CA GLY A 108 -13.42 -3.76 -1.05
C GLY A 108 -14.68 -3.44 -1.87
N PHE A 109 -14.63 -3.69 -3.19
CA PHE A 109 -15.80 -3.55 -4.06
C PHE A 109 -16.88 -4.60 -3.78
N SER A 110 -16.48 -5.85 -3.49
CA SER A 110 -17.42 -6.96 -3.29
C SER A 110 -18.07 -7.02 -1.91
N ASP A 111 -17.37 -6.68 -0.83
CA ASP A 111 -17.89 -6.89 0.53
C ASP A 111 -18.46 -5.62 1.19
N THR A 112 -17.87 -4.44 0.97
CA THR A 112 -18.14 -3.27 1.83
C THR A 112 -19.48 -2.61 1.56
N ASN A 113 -19.94 -2.56 0.31
CA ASN A 113 -21.20 -1.89 -0.03
C ASN A 113 -22.42 -2.74 0.34
N VAL A 114 -22.36 -4.06 0.13
CA VAL A 114 -23.51 -4.95 0.38
C VAL A 114 -23.67 -5.21 1.87
N LYS A 115 -22.60 -5.59 2.59
CA LYS A 115 -22.69 -5.82 4.05
C LYS A 115 -23.06 -4.56 4.83
N ASN A 116 -22.55 -3.38 4.48
CA ASN A 116 -22.96 -2.15 5.17
C ASN A 116 -24.41 -1.79 4.93
N ARG A 117 -24.95 -2.07 3.74
CA ARG A 117 -26.37 -1.81 3.44
C ARG A 117 -27.27 -2.76 4.23
N GLU A 118 -26.92 -4.04 4.28
CA GLU A 118 -27.62 -5.06 5.07
C GLU A 118 -27.59 -4.72 6.57
N LEU A 119 -26.41 -4.40 7.11
CA LEU A 119 -26.22 -4.01 8.51
C LEU A 119 -27.03 -2.76 8.88
N ARG A 120 -27.07 -1.75 8.00
CA ARG A 120 -27.89 -0.54 8.21
C ARG A 120 -29.38 -0.87 8.23
N HIS A 121 -29.83 -1.77 7.36
CA HIS A 121 -31.22 -2.20 7.31
C HIS A 121 -31.61 -2.98 8.58
N GLN A 122 -30.76 -3.90 9.03
CA GLN A 122 -30.96 -4.64 10.28
C GLN A 122 -30.98 -3.72 11.49
N ASN A 123 -30.03 -2.77 11.60
CA ASN A 123 -30.00 -1.80 12.69
C ASN A 123 -31.24 -0.91 12.72
N ALA A 124 -31.76 -0.49 11.56
CA ALA A 124 -32.98 0.30 11.48
C ALA A 124 -34.21 -0.49 11.97
N ALA A 125 -34.34 -1.75 11.54
CA ALA A 125 -35.44 -2.63 11.98
C ALA A 125 -35.40 -2.88 13.50
N ILE A 126 -34.21 -3.15 14.06
CA ILE A 126 -34.04 -3.36 15.51
C ILE A 126 -34.41 -2.09 16.30
N LEU A 127 -34.05 -0.90 15.80
CA LEU A 127 -34.41 0.37 16.44
C LEU A 127 -35.92 0.61 16.46
N GLU A 128 -36.61 0.25 15.38
CA GLU A 128 -38.07 0.36 15.29
C GLU A 128 -38.75 -0.58 16.29
N GLU A 129 -38.29 -1.82 16.40
CA GLU A 129 -38.80 -2.81 17.35
C GLU A 129 -38.57 -2.37 18.81
N LEU A 130 -37.39 -1.82 19.12
CA LEU A 130 -37.09 -1.23 20.43
C LEU A 130 -38.01 -0.05 20.79
N GLN A 131 -38.36 0.79 19.81
CA GLN A 131 -39.29 1.90 20.02
C GLN A 131 -40.71 1.41 20.24
N ALA A 132 -41.15 0.39 19.51
CA ALA A 132 -42.47 -0.23 19.68
C ALA A 132 -42.61 -0.85 21.09
N MET A 133 -41.66 -1.69 21.49
CA MET A 133 -41.64 -2.29 22.84
C MET A 133 -41.62 -1.22 23.95
N ARG A 134 -40.84 -0.14 23.77
CA ARG A 134 -40.81 0.96 24.74
C ARG A 134 -42.15 1.67 24.87
N LYS A 135 -42.88 1.87 23.77
CA LYS A 135 -44.23 2.45 23.81
C LYS A 135 -45.21 1.54 24.54
N GLU A 136 -45.19 0.23 24.27
CA GLU A 136 -46.04 -0.74 24.95
C GLU A 136 -45.79 -0.76 26.47
N LEU A 137 -44.53 -0.75 26.90
CA LEU A 137 -44.17 -0.68 28.32
C LEU A 137 -44.63 0.64 28.96
N ALA A 138 -44.52 1.77 28.26
CA ALA A 138 -45.02 3.05 28.76
C ALA A 138 -46.55 3.02 28.95
N GLN A 139 -47.27 2.39 28.02
CA GLN A 139 -48.71 2.24 28.05
C GLN A 139 -49.17 1.30 29.17
N GLN A 140 -48.47 0.18 29.37
CA GLN A 140 -48.70 -0.72 30.52
C GLN A 140 -48.43 -0.02 31.84
N ARG A 141 -47.38 0.80 31.92
CA ARG A 141 -47.05 1.54 33.14
C ARG A 141 -48.15 2.55 33.48
N THR A 142 -48.69 3.27 32.50
CA THR A 142 -49.80 4.22 32.74
C THR A 142 -51.08 3.51 33.17
N VAL A 143 -51.44 2.38 32.55
CA VAL A 143 -52.66 1.63 32.88
C VAL A 143 -52.61 0.99 34.27
N ASN A 144 -51.42 0.62 34.75
CA ASN A 144 -51.25 -0.03 36.06
C ASN A 144 -51.00 0.98 37.21
N SER A 145 -51.01 2.29 36.91
CA SER A 145 -50.83 3.38 37.88
C SER A 145 -52.14 4.06 38.31
N ASP A 146 -53.24 3.77 37.62
CA ASP A 146 -54.63 4.17 37.96
C ASP A 146 -55.34 3.05 38.73
#